data_AF-A0AA39NGP5-F1
#
_entry.id   AF-A0AA39NGP5-F1
#
_cell.length_a   1.000
_cell.length_b   1.000
_cell.length_c   1.000
_cell.angle_alpha   90.00
_cell.angle_beta   90.00
_cell.angle_gamma   90.00
#
_symmetry.space_group_name_H-M   'P 1'
#
loop_
_entity.id
_entity.type
_entity.pdbx_description
1 polymer ?
#
loop_
_entity_poly.entity_id
_entity_poly.type
_entity_poly.pdbx_seq_one_letter_code
_entity_poly.pdbx_strand_id
1 'polypeptide(L)'
;MSMVLTAFECLEPDIIVSSIPDNQVFHASRKALQNSNVFRDMFSCCDSRTTPADQIVRLDEHASNLTVLLNVLHNPPGLPIQIHSYTKHYRDRNSAQSYHLFQRQYDPGTVIPLPVIPLLLTLADKYCIESITETLSVHLSAHAPIDPLRVYGYAVAFGLGTAASTASQYLDPMASYDASQVEVIPTVAAYHRVLVLQNFRVQALRRILSGEEIFPHGYGLCTSHQRQTTSLWEARRTYLLGRIQSNTDVACEMDIVRQLLADCKICHKACSAAVDMLGYKCRRVIRRVDQLKEATDGDDPINGIYDL
;
A
#
# COMPACT_ATOMS: atom_id res chain seq x y z
N MET A 1 19.35 6.61 -11.08
CA MET A 1 20.44 6.82 -10.11
C MET A 1 20.09 6.04 -8.86
N SER A 2 20.83 4.98 -8.55
CA SER A 2 20.73 4.32 -7.26
C SER A 2 21.24 5.32 -6.21
N MET A 3 20.40 5.68 -5.24
CA MET A 3 20.82 6.54 -4.12
C MET A 3 21.79 5.74 -3.26
N VAL A 4 23.09 5.89 -3.51
CA VAL A 4 24.14 5.37 -2.64
C VAL A 4 24.28 6.35 -1.48
N LEU A 5 23.55 6.12 -0.40
CA LEU A 5 23.54 6.96 0.80
C LEU A 5 24.72 6.70 1.75
N THR A 6 25.80 6.08 1.26
CA THR A 6 26.92 5.61 2.10
C THR A 6 28.03 6.64 2.27
N ALA A 7 28.07 7.67 1.43
CA ALA A 7 29.03 8.77 1.51
C ALA A 7 28.33 10.07 1.14
N PHE A 8 28.86 11.19 1.64
CA PHE A 8 28.39 12.52 1.31
C PHE A 8 29.58 13.38 0.88
N GLU A 9 29.46 14.00 -0.29
CA GLU A 9 30.45 14.94 -0.82
C GLU A 9 29.71 16.17 -1.35
N CYS A 10 30.24 17.35 -1.06
CA CYS A 10 29.73 18.63 -1.55
C CYS A 10 30.82 19.29 -2.41
N LEU A 11 30.49 19.68 -3.63
CA LEU A 11 31.44 20.29 -4.57
C LEU A 11 31.82 21.74 -4.19
N GLU A 12 30.86 22.48 -3.64
CA GLU A 12 31.01 23.90 -3.30
C GLU A 12 30.56 24.15 -1.85
N PRO A 13 31.34 23.69 -0.84
CA PRO A 13 30.97 23.86 0.55
C PRO A 13 31.26 25.27 1.05
N ASP A 14 30.33 25.84 1.80
CA ASP A 14 30.42 27.16 2.44
C ASP A 14 30.06 27.12 3.94
N ILE A 15 29.83 25.91 4.49
CA ILE A 15 29.56 25.68 5.92
C ILE A 15 30.06 24.29 6.35
N ILE A 16 30.44 24.19 7.62
CA ILE A 16 30.88 22.94 8.24
C ILE A 16 29.75 22.38 9.10
N VAL A 17 29.43 21.10 8.96
CA VAL A 17 28.47 20.38 9.81
C VAL A 17 29.21 19.28 10.56
N SER A 18 29.08 19.21 11.87
CA SER A 18 29.78 18.25 12.72
C SER A 18 28.79 17.37 13.51
N SER A 19 29.02 16.07 13.47
CA SER A 19 28.38 15.09 14.35
C SER A 19 28.98 15.20 15.75
N ILE A 20 28.14 15.45 16.75
CA ILE A 20 28.57 15.45 18.16
C ILE A 20 28.95 14.03 18.63
N PRO A 21 28.12 12.99 18.41
CA PRO A 21 28.43 11.64 18.91
C PRO A 21 29.71 11.05 18.33
N ASP A 22 29.96 11.25 17.03
CA ASP A 22 31.05 10.58 16.32
C ASP A 22 32.25 11.49 16.06
N ASN A 23 32.15 12.78 16.42
CA ASN A 23 33.14 13.82 16.15
C ASN A 23 33.57 13.90 14.66
N GLN A 24 32.69 13.47 13.75
CA GLN A 24 32.91 13.50 12.31
C GLN A 24 32.47 14.85 11.74
N VAL A 25 33.19 15.33 10.73
CA VAL A 25 32.97 16.62 10.09
C VAL A 25 32.57 16.41 8.63
N PHE A 26 31.60 17.20 8.18
CA PHE A 26 31.06 17.21 6.83
C PHE A 26 31.12 18.64 6.30
N HIS A 27 31.50 18.78 5.03
CA HIS A 27 31.51 20.05 4.32
C HIS A 27 30.26 20.14 3.45
N ALA A 28 29.40 21.13 3.70
CA ALA A 28 28.08 21.23 3.11
C ALA A 28 27.84 22.62 2.50
N SER A 29 26.74 22.73 1.73
CA SER A 29 26.25 24.01 1.21
C SER A 29 25.10 24.53 2.06
N ARG A 30 25.22 25.75 2.58
CA ARG A 30 24.19 26.49 3.31
C ARG A 30 22.91 26.60 2.49
N LYS A 31 23.04 26.86 1.18
CA LYS A 31 21.91 26.93 0.25
C LYS A 31 21.11 25.62 0.24
N ALA A 32 21.78 24.47 0.24
CA ALA A 32 21.11 23.17 0.29
C ALA A 32 20.49 22.91 1.67
N LEU A 33 21.17 23.28 2.76
CA LEU A 33 20.63 23.14 4.11
C LEU A 33 19.33 23.94 4.30
N GLN A 34 19.16 25.09 3.64
CA GLN A 34 17.92 25.89 3.67
C GLN A 34 16.68 25.18 3.09
N ASN A 35 16.83 24.00 2.47
CA ASN A 35 15.71 23.12 2.12
C ASN A 35 15.00 22.54 3.37
N SER A 36 15.60 22.67 4.55
CA SER A 36 14.99 22.41 5.86
C SER A 36 14.49 23.71 6.48
N ASN A 37 13.27 23.71 7.02
CA ASN A 37 12.75 24.85 7.77
C ASN A 37 13.60 25.13 9.02
N VAL A 38 14.05 24.08 9.73
CA VAL A 38 14.90 24.22 10.93
C VAL A 38 16.21 24.93 10.61
N PHE A 39 16.92 24.53 9.55
CA PHE A 39 18.17 25.19 9.18
C PHE A 39 17.93 26.61 8.65
N ARG A 40 16.86 26.83 7.89
CA ARG A 40 16.49 28.17 7.41
C ARG A 40 16.25 29.14 8.58
N ASP A 41 15.51 28.70 9.60
CA ASP A 41 15.22 29.51 10.78
C ASP A 41 16.48 29.70 11.65
N MET A 42 17.28 28.64 11.81
CA MET A 42 18.58 28.72 12.48
C MET A 42 19.49 29.78 11.85
N PHE A 43 19.57 29.82 10.51
CA PHE A 43 20.41 30.79 9.82
C PHE A 43 19.84 32.21 9.85
N SER A 44 18.52 32.38 9.78
CA SER A 44 17.89 33.71 9.83
C SER A 44 18.01 34.37 11.21
N CYS A 45 17.98 33.58 12.29
CA CYS A 45 18.21 34.07 13.65
C CYS A 45 19.68 34.46 13.92
N CYS A 46 20.62 33.99 13.10
CA CYS A 46 22.05 34.23 13.28
C CYS A 46 22.59 35.44 12.47
N ASP A 47 21.72 36.25 11.87
CA ASP A 47 22.12 37.46 11.13
C ASP A 47 22.60 38.58 12.08
N SER A 48 23.92 38.68 12.25
CA SER A 48 24.54 39.95 12.67
C SER A 48 26.03 40.05 12.29
N ARG A 49 26.29 40.52 11.05
CA ARG A 49 27.40 41.40 10.64
C ARG A 49 28.86 40.96 10.87
N THR A 50 29.14 39.77 11.41
CA THR A 50 30.51 39.31 11.75
C THR A 50 30.71 37.81 11.61
N THR A 51 29.95 37.13 10.75
CA THR A 51 30.04 35.67 10.65
C THR A 51 31.30 35.26 9.87
N PRO A 52 32.30 34.62 10.51
CA PRO A 52 33.51 34.16 9.83
C PRO A 52 33.19 33.02 8.85
N ALA A 53 34.09 32.78 7.91
CA ALA A 53 34.04 31.68 6.94
C ALA A 53 34.01 30.27 7.59
N ASP A 54 34.22 30.18 8.91
CA ASP A 54 34.32 28.94 9.69
C ASP A 54 33.08 28.68 10.54
N GLN A 55 31.87 28.92 10.02
CA GLN A 55 30.66 28.54 10.76
C GLN A 55 30.53 27.02 10.82
N ILE A 56 30.55 26.50 12.05
CA ILE A 56 30.37 25.09 12.36
C ILE A 56 28.99 24.90 12.99
N VAL A 57 28.13 24.12 12.34
CA VAL A 57 26.86 23.64 12.88
C VAL A 57 27.13 22.27 13.52
N ARG A 58 26.92 22.16 14.84
CA ARG A 58 27.12 20.91 15.57
C ARG A 58 25.75 20.27 15.83
N LEU A 59 25.57 19.03 15.39
CA LEU A 59 24.31 18.30 15.46
C LEU A 59 24.47 17.05 16.30
N ASP A 60 23.48 16.80 17.16
CA ASP A 60 23.35 15.56 17.91
C ASP A 60 22.68 14.50 17.03
N GLU A 61 23.46 14.03 16.06
CA GLU A 61 23.13 12.97 15.11
C GLU A 61 24.36 12.13 14.84
N HIS A 62 24.19 10.82 14.74
CA HIS A 62 25.26 9.97 14.26
C HIS A 62 25.67 10.33 12.83
N ALA A 63 26.94 10.15 12.51
CA ALA A 63 27.52 10.42 11.21
C ALA A 63 26.80 9.70 10.06
N SER A 64 26.28 8.49 10.30
CA SER A 64 25.47 7.76 9.32
C SER A 64 24.16 8.50 9.01
N ASN A 65 23.46 8.99 10.03
CA ASN A 65 22.22 9.74 9.86
C ASN A 65 22.47 11.10 9.20
N LEU A 66 23.55 11.79 9.59
CA LEU A 66 23.95 13.05 8.94
C LEU A 66 24.30 12.85 7.47
N THR A 67 24.98 11.76 7.13
CA THR A 67 25.27 11.42 5.73
C THR A 67 23.99 11.30 4.92
N VAL A 68 22.96 10.65 5.46
CA VAL A 68 21.64 10.56 4.81
C VAL A 68 20.96 11.92 4.73
N LEU A 69 20.90 12.67 5.83
CA LEU A 69 20.30 14.00 5.90
C LEU A 69 20.91 14.96 4.87
N LEU A 70 22.23 15.03 4.82
CA LEU A 70 22.95 15.91 3.92
C LEU A 70 22.73 15.51 2.46
N ASN A 71 22.76 14.21 2.15
CA ASN A 71 22.43 13.72 0.81
C ASN A 71 21.01 14.13 0.37
N VAL A 72 20.03 14.03 1.26
CA VAL A 72 18.64 14.41 0.98
C VAL A 72 18.49 15.92 0.77
N LEU A 73 19.17 16.73 1.58
CA LEU A 73 19.10 18.18 1.48
C LEU A 73 19.78 18.70 0.20
N HIS A 74 20.87 18.06 -0.25
CA HIS A 74 21.60 18.46 -1.46
C HIS A 74 20.99 17.85 -2.73
N ASN A 75 20.56 16.60 -2.66
CA ASN A 75 20.07 15.80 -3.77
C ASN A 75 18.78 15.09 -3.35
N PRO A 76 17.64 15.82 -3.25
CA PRO A 76 16.38 15.22 -2.82
C PRO A 76 15.98 14.08 -3.76
N PRO A 77 15.39 12.99 -3.22
CA PRO A 77 14.98 11.87 -4.04
C PRO A 77 13.90 12.28 -5.05
N GLY A 78 13.99 11.77 -6.28
CA GLY A 78 12.93 11.88 -7.27
C GLY A 78 11.80 10.88 -7.02
N LEU A 79 10.68 11.02 -7.73
CA LEU A 79 9.60 10.03 -7.73
C LEU A 79 10.09 8.70 -8.34
N PRO A 80 9.59 7.54 -7.85
CA PRO A 80 9.91 6.26 -8.46
C PRO A 80 9.31 6.18 -9.87
N ILE A 81 10.04 5.55 -10.80
CA ILE A 81 9.62 5.46 -12.20
C ILE A 81 8.59 4.34 -12.34
N GLN A 82 7.41 4.68 -12.86
CA GLN A 82 6.37 3.69 -13.13
C GLN A 82 6.72 2.89 -14.39
N ILE A 83 6.75 1.56 -14.26
CA ILE A 83 6.84 0.66 -15.39
C ILE A 83 5.46 0.65 -16.05
N HIS A 84 5.34 1.30 -17.20
CA HIS A 84 4.14 1.21 -18.02
C HIS A 84 4.11 -0.18 -18.64
N SER A 85 3.33 -1.10 -18.08
CA SER A 85 3.04 -2.36 -18.75
C SER A 85 2.22 -2.07 -20.01
N TYR A 86 2.88 -1.95 -21.16
CA TYR A 86 2.25 -1.82 -22.49
C TYR A 86 1.51 -3.07 -22.95
N THR A 87 1.36 -4.08 -22.09
CA THR A 87 0.36 -5.12 -22.32
C THR A 87 -1.00 -4.48 -22.21
N LYS A 88 -1.51 -3.98 -23.36
CA LYS A 88 -2.95 -3.95 -23.63
C LYS A 88 -3.50 -5.21 -22.99
N HIS A 89 -4.39 -5.06 -22.02
CA HIS A 89 -5.21 -6.16 -21.52
C HIS A 89 -6.04 -6.69 -22.70
N TYR A 90 -5.42 -7.48 -23.58
CA TYR A 90 -6.15 -8.58 -24.18
C TYR A 90 -6.62 -9.35 -22.97
N ARG A 91 -7.94 -9.28 -22.73
CA ARG A 91 -8.66 -10.18 -21.84
C ARG A 91 -8.35 -11.58 -22.36
N ASP A 92 -7.22 -12.13 -21.98
CA ASP A 92 -6.95 -13.53 -22.21
C ASP A 92 -7.86 -14.25 -21.23
N ARG A 93 -9.04 -14.65 -21.72
CA ARG A 93 -10.12 -15.33 -20.99
C ARG A 93 -9.64 -16.61 -20.29
N ASN A 94 -8.40 -17.02 -20.56
CA ASN A 94 -7.79 -18.26 -20.10
C ASN A 94 -6.71 -18.05 -19.03
N SER A 95 -6.31 -16.83 -18.67
CA SER A 95 -5.43 -16.62 -17.51
C SER A 95 -6.28 -16.35 -16.26
N ALA A 96 -6.42 -17.39 -15.43
CA ALA A 96 -7.00 -17.33 -14.09
C ALA A 96 -6.16 -16.49 -13.09
N GLN A 97 -5.38 -15.53 -13.59
CA GLN A 97 -4.33 -14.81 -12.86
C GLN A 97 -4.44 -13.28 -12.99
N SER A 98 -5.50 -12.72 -13.60
CA SER A 98 -5.57 -11.26 -13.84
C SER A 98 -6.75 -10.57 -13.15
N TYR A 99 -7.02 -10.95 -11.89
CA TYR A 99 -7.78 -10.11 -10.95
C TYR A 99 -6.88 -9.44 -9.91
N HIS A 100 -5.56 -9.53 -10.08
CA HIS A 100 -4.62 -8.74 -9.30
C HIS A 100 -5.03 -7.28 -9.40
N LEU A 101 -5.29 -6.68 -8.23
CA LEU A 101 -5.41 -5.24 -8.01
C LEU A 101 -4.48 -4.52 -9.00
N PHE A 102 -4.98 -3.52 -9.73
CA PHE A 102 -4.14 -2.71 -10.61
C PHE A 102 -2.93 -2.20 -9.81
N GLN A 103 -1.83 -2.93 -9.89
CA GLN A 103 -0.64 -2.69 -9.11
C GLN A 103 0.16 -1.72 -9.93
N ARG A 104 0.35 -0.51 -9.42
CA ARG A 104 1.38 0.37 -9.98
C ARG A 104 2.70 -0.34 -9.76
N GLN A 105 3.28 -0.85 -10.85
CA GLN A 105 4.60 -1.44 -10.83
C GLN A 105 5.61 -0.33 -11.03
N TYR A 106 6.62 -0.29 -10.17
CA TYR A 106 7.70 0.68 -10.22
C TYR A 106 8.99 -0.04 -10.56
N ASP A 107 9.90 0.66 -11.25
CA ASP A 107 11.24 0.16 -11.51
C ASP A 107 11.97 -0.03 -10.17
N PRO A 108 12.32 -1.28 -9.78
CA PRO A 108 12.99 -1.55 -8.51
C PRO A 108 14.30 -0.79 -8.35
N GLY A 109 14.98 -0.42 -9.45
CA GLY A 109 16.20 0.38 -9.41
C GLY A 109 15.98 1.85 -9.04
N THR A 110 14.73 2.29 -8.96
CA THR A 110 14.33 3.68 -8.69
C THR A 110 13.59 3.84 -7.36
N VAL A 111 13.09 2.74 -6.78
CA VAL A 111 12.40 2.77 -5.49
C VAL A 111 13.42 2.76 -4.35
N ILE A 112 13.27 3.68 -3.40
CA ILE A 112 14.11 3.70 -2.20
C ILE A 112 13.84 2.41 -1.39
N PRO A 113 14.87 1.66 -0.94
CA PRO A 113 14.67 0.46 -0.14
C PRO A 113 13.89 0.73 1.16
N LEU A 114 12.96 -0.17 1.50
CA LEU A 114 12.08 -0.01 2.66
C LEU A 114 12.81 0.27 3.99
N PRO A 115 13.95 -0.36 4.34
CA PRO A 115 14.64 -0.06 5.60
C PRO A 115 15.15 1.38 5.71
N VAL A 116 15.34 2.08 4.58
CA VAL A 116 15.85 3.44 4.53
C VAL A 116 14.73 4.48 4.66
N ILE A 117 13.52 4.16 4.18
CA ILE A 117 12.40 5.10 4.14
C ILE A 117 12.00 5.60 5.56
N PRO A 118 11.84 4.76 6.60
CA PRO A 118 11.53 5.22 7.95
C PRO A 118 12.59 6.17 8.51
N LEU A 119 13.87 5.93 8.23
CA LEU A 119 14.96 6.83 8.60
C LEU A 119 14.80 8.19 7.91
N LEU A 120 14.53 8.18 6.60
CA LEU A 120 14.29 9.40 5.82
C LEU A 120 13.07 10.18 6.35
N LEU A 121 11.98 9.50 6.70
CA LEU A 121 10.79 10.13 7.29
C LEU A 121 11.08 10.71 8.67
N THR A 122 11.86 10.00 9.50
CA THR A 122 12.29 10.50 10.83
C THR A 122 13.13 11.76 10.70
N LEU A 123 14.08 11.77 9.75
CA LEU A 123 14.90 12.95 9.48
C LEU A 123 14.08 14.09 8.87
N ALA A 124 13.14 13.79 7.98
CA ALA A 124 12.25 14.79 7.39
C ALA A 124 11.37 15.46 8.46
N ASP A 125 10.84 14.69 9.41
CA ASP A 125 10.08 15.19 10.54
C ASP A 125 10.96 16.04 11.47
N LYS A 126 12.09 15.49 11.95
CA LYS A 126 13.01 16.18 12.88
C LYS A 126 13.55 17.50 12.33
N TYR A 127 13.84 17.56 11.03
CA TYR A 127 14.41 18.74 10.37
C TYR A 127 13.37 19.52 9.55
N CYS A 128 12.07 19.20 9.67
CA CYS A 128 10.98 19.84 8.94
C CYS A 128 11.26 20.01 7.43
N ILE A 129 11.58 18.90 6.75
CA ILE A 129 11.84 18.83 5.31
C ILE A 129 10.54 18.43 4.59
N GLU A 130 9.58 19.35 4.53
CA GLU A 130 8.24 19.06 4.02
C GLU A 130 8.24 18.64 2.54
N SER A 131 9.17 19.19 1.75
CA SER A 131 9.26 19.04 0.29
C SER A 131 9.42 17.60 -0.21
N ILE A 132 9.90 16.68 0.63
CA ILE A 132 10.15 15.28 0.26
C ILE A 132 9.08 14.32 0.80
N THR A 133 8.20 14.76 1.71
CA THR A 133 7.28 13.87 2.44
C THR A 133 6.33 13.14 1.50
N GLU A 134 5.78 13.85 0.50
CA GLU A 134 4.92 13.24 -0.51
C GLU A 134 5.68 12.23 -1.37
N THR A 135 6.90 12.58 -1.80
CA THR A 135 7.78 11.67 -2.55
C THR A 135 8.09 10.41 -1.76
N LEU A 136 8.46 10.53 -0.49
CA LEU A 136 8.72 9.40 0.40
C LEU A 136 7.46 8.54 0.61
N SER A 137 6.28 9.14 0.69
CA SER A 137 5.00 8.43 0.76
C SER A 137 4.73 7.57 -0.49
N VAL A 138 5.11 8.05 -1.68
CA VAL A 138 5.01 7.27 -2.93
C VAL A 138 6.01 6.10 -2.92
N HIS A 139 7.26 6.34 -2.51
CA HIS A 139 8.26 5.26 -2.36
C HIS A 139 7.80 4.21 -1.34
N LEU A 140 7.25 4.64 -0.21
CA LEU A 140 6.71 3.75 0.81
C LEU A 140 5.57 2.89 0.25
N SER A 141 4.64 3.52 -0.46
CA SER A 141 3.50 2.86 -1.09
C SER A 141 3.90 1.86 -2.19
N ALA A 142 5.04 2.06 -2.85
CA ALA A 142 5.56 1.12 -3.86
C ALA A 142 5.88 -0.26 -3.27
N HIS A 143 6.21 -0.33 -1.97
CA HIS A 143 6.46 -1.59 -1.25
C HIS A 143 5.18 -2.27 -0.75
N ALA A 144 4.03 -1.59 -0.79
CA ALA A 144 2.77 -2.08 -0.21
C ALA A 144 2.37 -3.50 -0.67
N PRO A 145 2.55 -3.90 -1.95
CA PRO A 145 2.16 -5.24 -2.38
C PRO A 145 3.09 -6.35 -1.89
N ILE A 146 4.31 -6.02 -1.43
CA ILE A 146 5.34 -6.99 -1.02
C ILE A 146 5.43 -7.06 0.50
N ASP A 147 5.42 -5.91 1.19
CA ASP A 147 5.50 -5.83 2.65
C ASP A 147 4.40 -4.91 3.21
N PRO A 148 3.11 -5.31 3.07
CA PRO A 148 1.98 -4.45 3.42
C PRO A 148 1.91 -4.08 4.89
N LEU A 149 2.31 -5.00 5.78
CA LEU A 149 2.24 -4.79 7.23
C LEU A 149 3.20 -3.70 7.68
N ARG A 150 4.47 -3.74 7.25
CA ARG A 150 5.44 -2.70 7.60
C ARG A 150 5.09 -1.37 6.95
N VAL A 151 4.69 -1.39 5.67
CA VAL A 151 4.27 -0.17 4.97
C VAL A 151 3.08 0.49 5.68
N TYR A 152 2.09 -0.30 6.10
CA TYR A 152 0.95 0.19 6.87
C TYR A 152 1.40 0.81 8.20
N GLY A 153 2.20 0.07 8.98
CA GLY A 153 2.71 0.52 10.29
C GLY A 153 3.49 1.83 10.19
N TYR A 154 4.47 1.91 9.28
CA TYR A 154 5.24 3.14 9.06
C TYR A 154 4.37 4.28 8.56
N ALA A 155 3.47 4.04 7.60
CA ALA A 155 2.58 5.08 7.10
C ALA A 155 1.68 5.65 8.22
N VAL A 156 1.19 4.81 9.13
CA VAL A 156 0.44 5.27 10.31
C VAL A 156 1.34 6.08 11.26
N ALA A 157 2.56 5.61 11.53
CA ALA A 157 3.49 6.27 12.45
C ALA A 157 3.85 7.70 12.01
N PHE A 158 3.97 7.93 10.71
CA PHE A 158 4.30 9.23 10.12
C PHE A 158 3.07 10.01 9.59
N GLY A 159 1.84 9.59 9.93
CA GLY A 159 0.62 10.31 9.52
C GLY A 159 0.33 10.29 8.01
N LEU A 160 0.91 9.36 7.25
CA LEU A 160 0.76 9.22 5.80
C LEU A 160 -0.51 8.44 5.44
N GLY A 161 -1.68 9.05 5.68
CA GLY A 161 -2.99 8.39 5.58
C GLY A 161 -3.29 7.71 4.24
N THR A 162 -2.85 8.30 3.12
CA THR A 162 -3.03 7.71 1.77
C THR A 162 -2.20 6.45 1.56
N ALA A 163 -0.94 6.45 2.03
CA ALA A 163 -0.06 5.29 1.99
C ALA A 163 -0.58 4.18 2.91
N ALA A 164 -1.01 4.52 4.13
CA ALA A 164 -1.62 3.56 5.05
C ALA A 164 -2.87 2.92 4.44
N SER A 165 -3.76 3.73 3.86
CA SER A 165 -4.96 3.23 3.20
C SER A 165 -4.62 2.33 2.01
N THR A 166 -3.62 2.70 1.22
CA THR A 166 -3.14 1.89 0.10
C THR A 166 -2.53 0.56 0.56
N ALA A 167 -1.77 0.54 1.64
CA ALA A 167 -1.19 -0.68 2.19
C ALA A 167 -2.25 -1.62 2.77
N SER A 168 -3.30 -1.07 3.39
CA SER A 168 -4.33 -1.85 4.07
C SER A 168 -5.08 -2.85 3.16
N GLN A 169 -5.15 -2.60 1.84
CA GLN A 169 -5.80 -3.50 0.89
C GLN A 169 -5.03 -4.80 0.62
N TYR A 170 -3.73 -4.80 0.94
CA TYR A 170 -2.81 -5.92 0.69
C TYR A 170 -2.54 -6.73 1.97
N LEU A 171 -3.06 -6.31 3.12
CA LEU A 171 -2.87 -7.02 4.39
C LEU A 171 -3.56 -8.38 4.35
N ASP A 172 -2.81 -9.40 4.75
CA ASP A 172 -3.35 -10.71 5.08
C ASP A 172 -4.20 -10.62 6.36
N PRO A 173 -5.06 -11.62 6.63
CA PRO A 173 -5.84 -11.66 7.86
C PRO A 173 -4.94 -11.43 9.07
N MET A 174 -5.29 -10.51 9.96
CA MET A 174 -4.39 -10.14 11.07
C MET A 174 -3.99 -11.32 11.96
N ALA A 175 -4.82 -12.37 11.98
CA ALA A 175 -4.55 -13.62 12.70
C ALA A 175 -3.42 -14.48 12.09
N SER A 176 -2.94 -14.18 10.88
CA SER A 176 -1.80 -14.88 10.26
C SER A 176 -0.44 -14.27 10.58
N TYR A 177 -0.41 -13.09 11.24
CA TYR A 177 0.82 -12.44 11.65
C TYR A 177 1.18 -12.82 13.09
N ASP A 178 2.47 -12.96 13.34
CA ASP A 178 2.99 -13.12 14.69
C ASP A 178 2.90 -11.80 15.47
N ALA A 179 2.83 -11.89 16.80
CA ALA A 179 2.76 -10.71 17.66
C ALA A 179 3.90 -9.71 17.41
N SER A 180 5.14 -10.21 17.25
CA SER A 180 6.32 -9.40 16.96
C SER A 180 6.27 -8.69 15.61
N GLN A 181 5.51 -9.22 14.64
CA GLN A 181 5.31 -8.54 13.35
C GLN A 181 4.29 -7.40 13.48
N VAL A 182 3.24 -7.61 14.28
CA VAL A 182 2.16 -6.64 14.49
C VAL A 182 2.63 -5.40 15.26
N GLU A 183 3.69 -5.51 16.07
CA GLU A 183 4.31 -4.39 16.81
C GLU A 183 4.68 -3.19 15.94
N VAL A 184 4.86 -3.38 14.62
CA VAL A 184 5.11 -2.27 13.69
C VAL A 184 3.93 -1.29 13.59
N ILE A 185 2.72 -1.71 13.98
CA ILE A 185 1.53 -0.85 14.01
C ILE A 185 1.55 -0.06 15.33
N PRO A 186 1.75 1.27 15.29
CA PRO A 186 2.08 2.05 16.48
C PRO A 186 0.90 2.26 17.44
N THR A 187 -0.33 2.04 17.00
CA THR A 187 -1.53 2.31 17.81
C THR A 187 -2.56 1.19 17.73
N VAL A 188 -3.22 0.94 18.86
CA VAL A 188 -4.35 0.00 18.96
C VAL A 188 -5.50 0.42 18.04
N ALA A 189 -5.72 1.73 17.89
CA ALA A 189 -6.76 2.27 17.01
C ALA A 189 -6.51 1.89 15.54
N ALA A 190 -5.26 2.03 15.05
CA ALA A 190 -4.91 1.63 13.69
C ALA A 190 -5.06 0.11 13.48
N TYR A 191 -4.58 -0.69 14.43
CA TYR A 191 -4.77 -2.15 14.41
C TYR A 191 -6.26 -2.53 14.35
N HIS A 192 -7.09 -1.93 15.20
CA HIS A 192 -8.53 -2.18 15.24
C HIS A 192 -9.24 -1.79 13.94
N ARG A 193 -8.85 -0.67 13.29
CA ARG A 193 -9.40 -0.28 11.98
C ARG A 193 -9.18 -1.36 10.91
N VAL A 194 -8.01 -2.01 10.92
CA VAL A 194 -7.75 -3.14 10.01
C VAL A 194 -8.66 -4.32 10.32
N LEU A 195 -8.82 -4.68 11.59
CA LEU A 195 -9.73 -5.77 11.99
C LEU A 195 -11.17 -5.52 11.55
N VAL A 196 -11.66 -4.30 11.74
CA VAL A 196 -13.01 -3.89 11.31
C VAL A 196 -13.17 -4.02 9.80
N LEU A 197 -12.19 -3.52 9.02
CA LEU A 197 -12.17 -3.67 7.57
C LEU A 197 -12.21 -5.15 7.15
N GLN A 198 -11.36 -5.99 7.75
CA GLN A 198 -11.27 -7.41 7.40
C GLN A 198 -12.56 -8.16 7.72
N ASN A 199 -13.16 -7.91 8.89
CA ASN A 199 -14.43 -8.51 9.27
C ASN A 199 -15.56 -8.07 8.33
N PHE A 200 -15.66 -6.77 8.01
CA PHE A 200 -16.64 -6.26 7.05
C PHE A 200 -16.51 -6.96 5.69
N ARG A 201 -15.27 -7.08 5.19
CA ARG A 201 -14.97 -7.75 3.92
C ARG A 201 -15.43 -9.20 3.92
N VAL A 202 -15.09 -9.97 4.95
CA VAL A 202 -15.51 -11.37 5.07
C VAL A 202 -17.03 -11.49 5.05
N GLN A 203 -17.74 -10.65 5.81
CA GLN A 203 -19.20 -10.67 5.85
C GLN A 203 -19.84 -10.27 4.51
N ALA A 204 -19.31 -9.25 3.84
CA ALA A 204 -19.81 -8.80 2.55
C ALA A 204 -19.59 -9.85 1.46
N LEU A 205 -18.39 -10.45 1.40
CA LEU A 205 -18.06 -11.51 0.45
C LEU A 205 -18.92 -12.77 0.67
N ARG A 206 -19.17 -13.15 1.92
CA ARG A 206 -20.10 -14.25 2.25
C ARG A 206 -21.52 -13.95 1.78
N ARG A 207 -22.02 -12.75 2.03
CA ARG A 207 -23.37 -12.32 1.59
C ARG A 207 -23.50 -12.37 0.06
N ILE A 208 -22.52 -11.83 -0.66
CA ILE A 208 -22.48 -11.87 -2.12
C ILE A 208 -22.49 -13.33 -2.61
N LEU A 209 -21.55 -14.15 -2.14
CA LEU A 209 -21.44 -15.54 -2.61
C LEU A 209 -22.71 -16.36 -2.32
N SER A 210 -23.30 -16.23 -1.13
CA SER A 210 -24.54 -16.92 -0.76
C SER A 210 -25.73 -16.50 -1.64
N GLY A 211 -25.76 -15.25 -2.11
CA GLY A 211 -26.83 -14.71 -2.94
C GLY A 211 -26.69 -15.02 -4.43
N GLU A 212 -25.53 -15.49 -4.91
CA GLU A 212 -25.35 -15.79 -6.33
C GLU A 212 -25.88 -17.16 -6.73
N GLU A 213 -26.61 -17.16 -7.85
CA GLU A 213 -27.10 -18.35 -8.55
C GLU A 213 -26.37 -18.51 -9.89
N ILE A 214 -26.09 -19.76 -10.29
CA ILE A 214 -25.51 -20.05 -11.61
C ILE A 214 -26.48 -19.72 -12.77
N PHE A 215 -27.79 -19.80 -12.53
CA PHE A 215 -28.82 -19.50 -13.53
C PHE A 215 -29.84 -18.49 -13.00
N PRO A 216 -29.48 -17.19 -12.91
CA PRO A 216 -30.39 -16.16 -12.42
C PRO A 216 -31.68 -16.15 -13.25
N HIS A 217 -32.83 -16.26 -12.59
CA HIS A 217 -34.16 -16.33 -13.24
C HIS A 217 -34.28 -17.42 -14.34
N GLY A 218 -33.42 -18.44 -14.32
CA GLY A 218 -33.36 -19.49 -15.33
C GLY A 218 -32.67 -19.10 -16.65
N TYR A 219 -32.04 -17.93 -16.74
CA TYR A 219 -31.27 -17.56 -17.94
C TYR A 219 -30.04 -18.46 -18.12
N GLY A 220 -29.80 -18.91 -19.36
CA GLY A 220 -28.64 -19.74 -19.69
C GLY A 220 -28.75 -21.21 -19.26
N LEU A 221 -29.94 -21.65 -18.85
CA LEU A 221 -30.19 -23.05 -18.46
C LEU A 221 -29.88 -24.02 -19.61
N CYS A 222 -29.08 -25.04 -19.31
CA CYS A 222 -28.87 -26.19 -20.17
C CYS A 222 -29.78 -27.33 -19.74
N THR A 223 -30.77 -27.69 -20.54
CA THR A 223 -31.75 -28.74 -20.21
C THR A 223 -31.09 -30.11 -19.97
N SER A 224 -29.99 -30.41 -20.66
CA SER A 224 -29.27 -31.68 -20.50
C SER A 224 -28.44 -31.77 -19.22
N HIS A 225 -27.92 -30.65 -18.70
CA HIS A 225 -26.92 -30.65 -17.63
C HIS A 225 -27.30 -29.79 -16.42
N GLN A 226 -28.49 -29.18 -16.38
CA GLN A 226 -28.93 -28.26 -15.33
C GLN A 226 -28.63 -28.79 -13.92
N ARG A 227 -29.05 -30.02 -13.61
CA ARG A 227 -28.87 -30.62 -12.27
C ARG A 227 -27.39 -30.76 -11.91
N GLN A 228 -26.56 -31.22 -12.85
CA GLN A 228 -25.13 -31.38 -12.64
C GLN A 228 -24.45 -30.04 -12.44
N THR A 229 -24.74 -29.05 -13.29
CA THR A 229 -24.16 -27.70 -13.21
C THR A 229 -24.52 -27.01 -11.90
N THR A 230 -25.80 -27.06 -11.48
CA THR A 230 -26.23 -26.52 -10.19
C THR A 230 -25.55 -27.26 -9.04
N SER A 231 -25.45 -28.59 -9.08
CA SER A 231 -24.77 -29.35 -8.03
C SER A 231 -23.28 -28.98 -7.89
N LEU A 232 -22.56 -28.82 -9.00
CA LEU A 232 -21.15 -28.39 -8.98
C LEU A 232 -20.99 -26.97 -8.43
N TRP A 233 -21.86 -26.05 -8.85
CA TRP A 233 -21.87 -24.68 -8.33
C TRP A 233 -22.13 -24.66 -6.82
N GLU A 234 -23.16 -25.34 -6.36
CA GLU A 234 -23.55 -25.39 -4.95
C GLU A 234 -22.50 -26.05 -4.06
N ALA A 235 -21.89 -27.13 -4.55
CA ALA A 235 -20.80 -27.80 -3.84
C ALA A 235 -19.60 -26.86 -3.64
N ARG A 236 -19.19 -26.14 -4.70
CA ARG A 236 -18.09 -25.17 -4.61
C ARG A 236 -18.45 -23.98 -3.75
N ARG A 237 -19.65 -23.44 -3.89
CA ARG A 237 -20.19 -22.33 -3.10
C ARG A 237 -20.15 -22.66 -1.61
N THR A 238 -20.71 -23.80 -1.22
CA THR A 238 -20.74 -24.28 0.17
C THR A 238 -19.34 -24.46 0.74
N TYR A 239 -18.44 -25.07 -0.04
CA TYR A 239 -17.04 -25.23 0.34
C TYR A 239 -16.34 -23.88 0.62
N LEU A 240 -16.58 -22.88 -0.23
CA LEU A 240 -15.94 -21.57 -0.09
C LEU A 240 -16.53 -20.74 1.05
N LEU A 241 -17.84 -20.80 1.32
CA LEU A 241 -18.46 -20.00 2.39
C LEU A 241 -17.79 -20.17 3.76
N GLY A 242 -17.34 -21.39 4.07
CA GLY A 242 -16.60 -21.69 5.30
C GLY A 242 -15.13 -21.24 5.31
N ARG A 243 -14.59 -20.84 4.16
CA ARG A 243 -13.15 -20.56 3.95
C ARG A 243 -12.86 -19.12 3.50
N ILE A 244 -13.88 -18.30 3.29
CA ILE A 244 -13.69 -16.88 2.95
C ILE A 244 -12.92 -16.16 4.06
N GLN A 245 -11.83 -15.51 3.64
CA GLN A 245 -11.01 -14.57 4.41
C GLN A 245 -11.07 -13.18 3.75
N SER A 246 -10.47 -12.18 4.40
CA SER A 246 -10.52 -10.78 3.95
C SER A 246 -9.81 -10.54 2.61
N ASN A 247 -8.82 -11.36 2.25
CA ASN A 247 -8.05 -11.28 1.01
C ASN A 247 -8.52 -12.29 -0.06
N THR A 248 -9.56 -13.09 0.19
CA THR A 248 -10.04 -14.12 -0.75
C THR A 248 -10.60 -13.51 -2.04
N ASP A 249 -10.10 -13.98 -3.19
CA ASP A 249 -10.72 -13.74 -4.49
C ASP A 249 -11.80 -14.80 -4.77
N VAL A 250 -13.02 -14.49 -4.31
CA VAL A 250 -14.16 -15.40 -4.41
C VAL A 250 -14.49 -15.79 -5.87
N ALA A 251 -14.30 -14.87 -6.82
CA ALA A 251 -14.58 -15.16 -8.23
C ALA A 251 -13.55 -16.11 -8.81
N CYS A 252 -12.26 -15.86 -8.58
CA CYS A 252 -11.18 -16.76 -8.97
C CYS A 252 -11.36 -18.16 -8.35
N GLU A 253 -11.71 -18.22 -7.05
CA GLU A 253 -11.96 -19.49 -6.38
C GLU A 253 -13.17 -20.25 -6.95
N MET A 254 -14.23 -19.56 -7.37
CA MET A 254 -15.38 -20.19 -8.04
C MET A 254 -15.08 -20.65 -9.46
N ASP A 255 -14.07 -20.08 -10.10
CA ASP A 255 -13.72 -20.33 -11.50
C ASP A 255 -13.30 -21.77 -11.80
N ILE A 256 -12.92 -22.55 -10.78
CA ILE A 256 -12.66 -23.99 -10.91
C ILE A 256 -13.88 -24.73 -11.52
N VAL A 257 -15.10 -24.29 -11.20
CA VAL A 257 -16.33 -24.88 -11.76
C VAL A 257 -16.41 -24.72 -13.27
N ARG A 258 -15.87 -23.62 -13.82
CA ARG A 258 -15.86 -23.35 -15.26
C ARG A 258 -15.09 -24.43 -16.03
N GLN A 259 -13.96 -24.88 -15.48
CA GLN A 259 -13.14 -25.94 -16.09
C GLN A 259 -13.87 -27.28 -16.12
N LEU A 260 -14.64 -27.59 -15.07
CA LEU A 260 -15.45 -28.83 -14.99
C LEU A 260 -16.62 -28.87 -15.97
N LEU A 261 -16.96 -27.74 -16.60
CA LEU A 261 -18.08 -27.59 -17.53
C LEU A 261 -17.62 -27.35 -18.97
N ALA A 262 -16.32 -27.53 -19.26
CA ALA A 262 -15.72 -27.23 -20.56
C ALA A 262 -16.36 -27.99 -21.74
N ASP A 263 -16.85 -29.21 -21.50
CA ASP A 263 -17.45 -30.07 -22.52
C ASP A 263 -18.81 -29.57 -23.03
N CYS A 264 -19.50 -28.71 -22.25
CA CYS A 264 -20.79 -28.13 -22.64
C CYS A 264 -20.69 -26.62 -22.81
N LYS A 265 -20.71 -26.14 -24.07
CA LYS A 265 -20.63 -24.71 -24.40
C LYS A 265 -21.66 -23.83 -23.66
N ILE A 266 -22.88 -24.34 -23.44
CA ILE A 266 -23.95 -23.60 -22.73
C ILE A 266 -23.59 -23.47 -21.24
N CYS A 267 -23.24 -24.58 -20.58
CA CYS A 267 -22.88 -24.58 -19.16
C CYS A 267 -21.62 -23.77 -18.90
N HIS A 268 -20.59 -23.91 -19.74
CA HIS A 268 -19.37 -23.12 -19.65
C HIS A 268 -19.66 -21.62 -19.78
N LYS A 269 -20.52 -21.22 -20.73
CA LYS A 269 -20.91 -19.81 -20.91
C LYS A 269 -21.70 -19.28 -19.71
N ALA A 270 -22.64 -20.06 -19.18
CA ALA A 270 -23.40 -19.68 -17.99
C ALA A 270 -22.49 -19.52 -16.76
N CYS A 271 -21.59 -20.48 -16.52
CA CYS A 271 -20.62 -20.42 -15.44
C CYS A 271 -19.67 -19.21 -15.59
N SER A 272 -19.18 -18.94 -16.80
CA SER A 272 -18.35 -17.76 -17.06
C SER A 272 -19.09 -16.47 -16.71
N ALA A 273 -20.35 -16.33 -17.11
CA ALA A 273 -21.15 -15.14 -16.79
C ALA A 273 -21.41 -14.99 -15.29
N ALA A 274 -21.70 -16.10 -14.60
CA ALA A 274 -21.90 -16.11 -13.14
C ALA A 274 -20.61 -15.72 -12.39
N VAL A 275 -19.47 -16.28 -12.78
CA VAL A 275 -18.15 -15.92 -12.20
C VAL A 275 -17.78 -14.47 -12.50
N ASP A 276 -18.03 -13.99 -13.72
CA ASP A 276 -17.78 -12.59 -14.10
C ASP A 276 -18.63 -11.62 -13.26
N MET A 277 -19.91 -11.96 -13.04
CA MET A 277 -20.83 -11.17 -12.21
C MET A 277 -20.41 -11.17 -10.74
N LEU A 278 -20.03 -12.33 -10.21
CA LEU A 278 -19.49 -12.48 -8.87
C LEU A 278 -18.22 -11.63 -8.69
N GLY A 279 -17.31 -11.65 -9.66
CA GLY A 279 -16.13 -10.79 -9.68
C GLY A 279 -16.47 -9.30 -9.73
N TYR A 280 -17.48 -8.92 -10.51
CA TYR A 280 -17.98 -7.54 -10.52
C TYR A 280 -18.50 -7.10 -9.15
N LYS A 281 -19.36 -7.90 -8.51
CA LYS A 281 -19.91 -7.60 -7.17
C LYS A 281 -18.81 -7.56 -6.10
N CYS A 282 -17.90 -8.54 -6.09
CA CYS A 282 -16.79 -8.61 -5.13
C CYS A 282 -15.81 -7.43 -5.26
N ARG A 283 -15.62 -6.85 -6.46
CA ARG A 283 -14.80 -5.64 -6.66
C ARG A 283 -15.36 -4.40 -5.97
N ARG A 284 -16.66 -4.36 -5.70
CA ARG A 284 -17.33 -3.23 -5.04
C ARG A 284 -17.24 -3.27 -3.51
N VAL A 285 -16.82 -4.41 -2.95
CA VAL A 285 -16.56 -4.52 -1.51
C VAL A 285 -15.35 -3.66 -1.16
N ILE A 286 -15.49 -2.79 -0.15
CA ILE A 286 -14.42 -1.90 0.32
C ILE A 286 -13.14 -2.68 0.62
N ARG A 287 -11.99 -2.15 0.22
CA ARG A 287 -10.67 -2.78 0.36
C ARG A 287 -9.72 -2.01 1.26
N ARG A 288 -10.00 -0.74 1.55
CA ARG A 288 -9.09 0.15 2.26
C ARG A 288 -9.74 0.73 3.51
N VAL A 289 -8.90 1.08 4.48
CA VAL A 289 -9.35 1.64 5.77
C VAL A 289 -9.95 3.05 5.67
N ASP A 290 -9.69 3.81 4.59
CA ASP A 290 -10.33 5.10 4.30
C ASP A 290 -11.75 4.96 3.74
N GLN A 291 -12.12 3.77 3.26
CA GLN A 291 -13.45 3.47 2.73
C GLN A 291 -14.43 3.00 3.82
N LEU A 292 -13.93 2.76 5.04
CA LEU A 292 -14.79 2.55 6.19
C LEU A 292 -15.50 3.87 6.49
N LYS A 293 -16.84 3.85 6.44
CA LYS A 293 -17.62 4.97 6.98
C LYS A 293 -17.31 5.07 8.47
N GLU A 294 -17.01 6.27 8.95
CA GLU A 294 -17.07 6.53 10.38
C GLU A 294 -18.51 6.30 10.81
N ALA A 295 -18.73 5.43 11.80
CA ALA A 295 -20.05 5.24 12.37
C ALA A 295 -20.43 6.53 13.09
N THR A 296 -21.07 7.46 12.36
CA THR A 296 -21.86 8.50 12.99
C THR A 296 -23.08 7.82 13.61
N ASP A 297 -23.28 8.03 14.91
CA ASP A 297 -24.40 7.48 15.69
C ASP A 297 -25.71 7.51 14.88
N GLY A 298 -26.19 6.33 14.48
CA GLY A 298 -27.52 6.16 13.87
C GLY A 298 -27.57 5.41 12.54
N ASP A 299 -26.47 5.27 11.80
CA ASP A 299 -26.48 4.55 10.52
C ASP A 299 -25.91 3.14 10.64
N ASP A 300 -26.80 2.16 10.53
CA ASP A 300 -26.44 0.76 10.39
C ASP A 300 -25.52 0.59 9.15
N PRO A 301 -24.22 0.24 9.31
CA PRO A 301 -23.27 0.20 8.20
C PRO A 301 -23.58 -0.92 7.18
N ILE A 302 -24.63 -1.69 7.44
CA ILE A 302 -25.05 -2.86 6.68
C ILE A 302 -26.04 -2.50 5.57
N ASN A 303 -26.68 -1.33 5.60
CA ASN A 303 -27.77 -1.00 4.67
C ASN A 303 -27.35 -0.44 3.30
N GLY A 304 -26.06 -0.11 3.09
CA GLY A 304 -25.58 0.47 1.84
C GLY A 304 -25.44 -0.51 0.65
N ILE A 305 -25.89 -1.77 0.79
CA ILE A 305 -25.84 -2.78 -0.29
C ILE A 305 -27.27 -3.11 -0.79
N TYR A 306 -28.33 -2.53 -0.21
CA TYR A 306 -29.71 -2.83 -0.63
C TYR A 306 -30.18 -2.15 -1.93
N ASP A 307 -29.37 -1.29 -2.55
CA ASP A 307 -29.71 -0.63 -3.82
C ASP A 307 -28.91 -1.18 -5.02
N LEU A 308 -28.73 -2.51 -5.12
CA LEU A 308 -28.10 -3.18 -6.28
C LEU A 308 -28.80 -4.44 -6.74
#